data_AF-A0A940IHP5-F1
#
_entry.id   AF-A0A940IHP5-F1
#
_cell.length_a   1.000
_cell.length_b   1.000
_cell.length_c   1.000
_cell.angle_alpha   90.00
_cell.angle_beta   90.00
_cell.angle_gamma   90.00
#
_symmetry.space_group_name_H-M   'P 1'
#
loop_
_entity.id
_entity.type
_entity.pdbx_description
1 polymer ?
#
loop_
_entity_poly.entity_id
_entity_poly.type
_entity_poly.pdbx_seq_one_letter_code
_entity_poly.pdbx_strand_id
1 'polypeptide(L)'
;MEKFKVGSRKQFILRHNPGKYKKLFEVRNLCANGIVWTGKGEKTKPMFSGDPELFDENMNSCGFRIRYGDFSYYNCGDIPGGNFPLCKSLERDFESYVSDVCGKITVMKCDHHAATDAVNMKLIAAADPEVFIIPACHREHPYKATMVRMTDPLCNYPEKKEFYITSESSRKDLGEALWKHFKPAGHIVVRVYPGGERYQIFVLDVRTMNVIYSSSISGK
;
A
#
# COMPACT_ATOMS: atom_id res chain seq x y z
N MET A 1 0.69 -11.41 -24.71
CA MET A 1 0.91 -10.77 -23.40
C MET A 1 -0.21 -11.19 -22.46
N GLU A 2 0.10 -11.65 -21.25
CA GLU A 2 -0.92 -12.07 -20.26
C GLU A 2 -1.56 -10.85 -19.59
N LYS A 3 -2.89 -10.79 -19.50
CA LYS A 3 -3.62 -9.69 -18.84
C LYS A 3 -3.73 -9.94 -17.33
N PHE A 4 -3.67 -8.87 -16.53
CA PHE A 4 -4.00 -8.92 -15.10
C PHE A 4 -5.49 -9.20 -14.90
N LYS A 5 -5.82 -10.30 -14.22
CA LYS A 5 -7.20 -10.78 -14.03
C LYS A 5 -7.71 -10.33 -12.67
N VAL A 6 -8.43 -9.20 -12.64
CA VAL A 6 -9.01 -8.65 -11.40
C VAL A 6 -9.94 -9.67 -10.75
N GLY A 7 -9.85 -9.81 -9.43
CA GLY A 7 -10.58 -10.81 -8.66
C GLY A 7 -9.93 -12.20 -8.62
N SER A 8 -8.96 -12.50 -9.48
CA SER A 8 -8.25 -13.78 -9.45
C SER A 8 -7.43 -13.94 -8.16
N ARG A 9 -7.40 -15.19 -7.67
CA ARG A 9 -6.40 -15.67 -6.68
C ARG A 9 -5.51 -16.79 -7.20
N LYS A 10 -5.56 -17.02 -8.51
CA LYS A 10 -4.89 -18.14 -9.17
C LYS A 10 -3.86 -17.68 -10.21
N GLN A 11 -3.76 -16.37 -10.45
CA GLN A 11 -2.79 -15.82 -11.41
C GLN A 11 -1.38 -15.85 -10.83
N PHE A 12 -1.22 -15.48 -9.57
CA PHE A 12 0.03 -15.59 -8.83
C PHE A 12 -0.05 -16.74 -7.84
N ILE A 13 0.60 -17.85 -8.18
CA ILE A 13 0.62 -19.06 -7.35
C ILE A 13 2.00 -19.29 -6.74
N LEU A 14 2.01 -19.86 -5.54
CA LEU A 14 3.25 -20.29 -4.90
C LEU A 14 3.84 -21.48 -5.65
N ARG A 15 5.10 -21.37 -6.09
CA ARG A 15 5.80 -22.46 -6.80
C ARG A 15 6.59 -23.37 -5.85
N HIS A 16 7.08 -22.82 -4.74
CA HIS A 16 7.88 -23.56 -3.76
C HIS A 16 7.01 -24.03 -2.61
N ASN A 17 6.95 -25.35 -2.37
CA ASN A 17 6.15 -25.98 -1.31
C ASN A 17 4.67 -25.55 -1.25
N PRO A 18 3.93 -25.52 -2.39
CA PRO A 18 2.54 -25.06 -2.40
C PRO A 18 1.63 -25.87 -1.47
N GLY A 19 1.86 -27.17 -1.32
CA GLY A 19 1.07 -28.03 -0.43
C GLY A 19 1.12 -27.58 1.03
N LYS A 20 2.31 -27.19 1.51
CA LYS A 20 2.53 -26.73 2.89
C LYS A 20 1.79 -25.43 3.20
N TYR A 21 1.63 -24.55 2.22
CA TYR A 21 1.10 -23.20 2.43
C TYR A 21 -0.27 -22.97 1.75
N LYS A 22 -0.89 -24.01 1.19
CA LYS A 22 -2.12 -23.92 0.37
C LYS A 22 -3.27 -23.19 1.07
N LYS A 23 -3.36 -23.29 2.41
CA LYS A 23 -4.41 -22.65 3.22
C LYS A 23 -3.99 -21.30 3.81
N LEU A 24 -2.70 -20.96 3.75
CA LEU A 24 -2.13 -19.78 4.39
C LEU A 24 -1.81 -18.69 3.37
N PHE A 25 -1.36 -19.06 2.17
CA PHE A 25 -0.88 -18.13 1.16
C PHE A 25 -1.94 -17.83 0.10
N GLU A 26 -2.23 -16.56 -0.13
CA GLU A 26 -3.07 -16.06 -1.22
C GLU A 26 -2.48 -14.77 -1.78
N VAL A 27 -2.41 -14.65 -3.10
CA VAL A 27 -2.32 -13.34 -3.76
C VAL A 27 -3.68 -13.06 -4.40
N ARG A 28 -4.31 -11.96 -4.02
CA ARG A 28 -5.59 -11.50 -4.56
C ARG A 28 -5.35 -10.29 -5.45
N ASN A 29 -5.77 -10.38 -6.70
CA ASN A 29 -5.83 -9.24 -7.60
C ASN A 29 -7.04 -8.37 -7.23
N LEU A 30 -6.81 -7.15 -6.76
CA LEU A 30 -7.84 -6.25 -6.25
C LEU A 30 -8.41 -5.34 -7.33
N CYS A 31 -7.57 -4.71 -8.14
CA CYS A 31 -7.98 -3.75 -9.16
C CYS A 31 -6.99 -3.72 -10.34
N ALA A 32 -7.46 -3.24 -11.48
CA ALA A 32 -6.66 -2.84 -12.64
C ALA A 32 -7.57 -2.11 -13.64
N ASN A 33 -7.03 -1.17 -14.42
CA ASN A 33 -7.73 -0.53 -15.54
C ASN A 33 -9.15 -0.06 -15.19
N GLY A 34 -9.32 0.67 -14.10
CA GLY A 34 -10.61 1.21 -13.68
C GLY A 34 -11.65 0.21 -13.16
N ILE A 35 -11.31 -1.07 -13.00
CA ILE A 35 -12.20 -2.07 -12.40
C ILE A 35 -11.63 -2.63 -11.10
N VAL A 36 -12.51 -2.95 -10.16
CA VAL A 36 -12.20 -3.53 -8.85
C VAL A 36 -12.92 -4.86 -8.67
N TRP A 37 -12.33 -5.76 -7.88
CA TRP A 37 -12.98 -6.97 -7.39
C TRP A 37 -14.10 -6.61 -6.42
N THR A 38 -15.20 -7.38 -6.46
CA THR A 38 -16.39 -7.13 -5.61
C THR A 38 -16.36 -7.83 -4.25
N GLY A 39 -15.30 -8.57 -3.93
CA GLY A 39 -15.28 -9.46 -2.77
C GLY A 39 -15.91 -10.83 -3.00
N LYS A 40 -16.60 -11.06 -4.14
CA LYS A 40 -17.36 -12.29 -4.42
C LYS A 40 -16.86 -12.99 -5.68
N GLY A 41 -16.35 -14.21 -5.51
CA GLY A 41 -15.80 -15.00 -6.62
C GLY A 41 -14.71 -14.23 -7.36
N GLU A 42 -14.85 -14.10 -8.69
CA GLU A 42 -14.00 -13.27 -9.55
C GLU A 42 -14.79 -12.10 -10.16
N LYS A 43 -15.95 -11.75 -9.59
CA LYS A 43 -16.80 -10.65 -10.11
C LYS A 43 -16.13 -9.30 -9.90
N THR A 44 -16.27 -8.42 -10.88
CA THR A 44 -15.71 -7.06 -10.86
C THR A 44 -16.81 -6.00 -11.02
N LYS A 45 -16.48 -4.76 -10.68
CA LYS A 45 -17.30 -3.56 -10.94
C LYS A 45 -16.39 -2.39 -11.36
N PRO A 46 -16.88 -1.41 -12.13
CA PRO A 46 -16.12 -0.19 -12.41
C PRO A 46 -15.93 0.64 -11.14
N MET A 47 -14.85 1.44 -11.13
CA MET A 47 -14.52 2.42 -10.09
C MET A 47 -14.80 3.87 -10.51
N PHE A 48 -15.37 4.05 -11.69
CA PHE A 48 -15.61 5.33 -12.36
C PHE A 48 -16.90 5.21 -13.18
N SER A 49 -17.46 6.34 -13.58
CA SER A 49 -18.65 6.42 -14.44
C SER A 49 -18.41 7.12 -15.78
N GLY A 50 -17.28 7.84 -15.91
CA GLY A 50 -16.89 8.57 -17.10
C GLY A 50 -16.20 7.73 -18.20
N ASP A 51 -15.44 8.41 -19.05
CA ASP A 51 -14.71 7.81 -20.18
C ASP A 51 -13.33 7.29 -19.74
N PRO A 52 -13.03 5.99 -19.90
CA PRO A 52 -11.74 5.42 -19.54
C PRO A 52 -10.57 5.93 -20.42
N GLU A 53 -10.84 6.48 -21.60
CA GLU A 53 -9.78 7.08 -22.44
C GLU A 53 -9.21 8.38 -21.84
N LEU A 54 -9.87 8.94 -20.83
CA LEU A 54 -9.39 10.11 -20.07
C LEU A 54 -8.53 9.73 -18.87
N PHE A 55 -8.22 8.44 -18.70
CA PHE A 55 -7.33 7.99 -17.64
C PHE A 55 -5.90 8.40 -17.91
N ASP A 56 -5.20 8.78 -16.84
CA ASP A 56 -3.74 8.72 -16.83
C ASP A 56 -3.27 7.28 -16.52
N GLU A 57 -1.96 7.06 -16.62
CA GLU A 57 -1.34 5.76 -16.36
C GLU A 57 -1.58 5.27 -14.93
N ASN A 58 -1.69 6.18 -13.97
CA ASN A 58 -1.88 5.88 -12.55
C ASN A 58 -3.21 5.16 -12.31
N MET A 59 -4.29 5.61 -12.95
CA MET A 59 -5.61 4.99 -12.92
C MET A 59 -5.63 3.57 -13.52
N ASN A 60 -4.61 3.20 -14.30
CA ASN A 60 -4.45 1.88 -14.89
C ASN A 60 -3.62 0.90 -14.02
N SER A 61 -3.20 1.33 -12.84
CA SER A 61 -2.39 0.52 -11.91
C SER A 61 -3.02 -0.84 -11.59
N CYS A 62 -2.20 -1.89 -11.63
CA CYS A 62 -2.58 -3.23 -11.20
C CYS A 62 -2.33 -3.38 -9.70
N GLY A 63 -3.40 -3.60 -8.94
CA GLY A 63 -3.33 -3.73 -7.49
C GLY A 63 -3.61 -5.11 -6.96
N PHE A 64 -2.90 -5.48 -5.90
CA PHE A 64 -3.02 -6.78 -5.25
C PHE A 64 -2.83 -6.72 -3.74
N ARG A 65 -3.34 -7.75 -3.07
CA ARG A 65 -3.04 -8.06 -1.67
C ARG A 65 -2.42 -9.45 -1.57
N ILE A 66 -1.38 -9.57 -0.76
CA ILE A 66 -0.84 -10.87 -0.32
C ILE A 66 -1.39 -11.17 1.07
N ARG A 67 -1.81 -12.41 1.30
CA ARG A 67 -2.02 -12.97 2.64
C ARG A 67 -1.06 -14.13 2.85
N TYR A 68 -0.51 -14.20 4.04
CA TYR A 68 0.21 -15.36 4.53
C TYR A 68 -0.17 -15.57 6.00
N GLY A 69 -1.09 -16.50 6.28
CA GLY A 69 -1.72 -16.59 7.59
C GLY A 69 -2.43 -15.29 7.95
N ASP A 70 -2.13 -14.75 9.13
CA ASP A 70 -2.71 -13.48 9.61
C ASP A 70 -1.99 -12.24 9.05
N PHE A 71 -0.79 -12.42 8.46
CA PHE A 71 -0.07 -11.34 7.81
C PHE A 71 -0.70 -10.96 6.46
N SER A 72 -0.80 -9.65 6.21
CA SER A 72 -1.28 -9.12 4.93
C SER A 72 -0.43 -7.97 4.41
N TYR A 73 -0.14 -7.99 3.10
CA TYR A 73 0.61 -6.94 2.40
C TYR A 73 -0.25 -6.36 1.28
N TYR A 74 -0.25 -5.04 1.13
CA TYR A 74 -1.02 -4.30 0.14
C TYR A 74 -0.12 -3.53 -0.81
N ASN A 75 -0.44 -3.56 -2.10
CA ASN A 75 0.16 -2.70 -3.11
C ASN A 75 -0.83 -2.51 -4.26
N CYS A 76 -1.33 -1.29 -4.46
CA CYS A 76 -2.19 -0.95 -5.58
C CYS A 76 -1.55 0.01 -6.58
N GLY A 77 -0.22 0.03 -6.64
CA GLY A 77 0.49 0.90 -7.56
C GLY A 77 0.20 2.35 -7.21
N ASP A 78 -0.24 3.11 -8.21
CA ASP A 78 -0.41 4.56 -8.09
C ASP A 78 -1.87 4.97 -8.26
N ILE A 79 -2.83 4.10 -7.89
CA ILE A 79 -4.24 4.46 -7.95
C ILE A 79 -4.53 5.73 -7.12
N PRO A 80 -5.37 6.64 -7.63
CA PRO A 80 -5.73 7.85 -6.92
C PRO A 80 -6.85 7.61 -5.89
N GLY A 81 -6.90 8.45 -4.87
CA GLY A 81 -7.92 8.47 -3.81
C GLY A 81 -8.84 9.68 -3.84
N GLY A 82 -8.91 10.37 -4.99
CA GLY A 82 -9.85 11.46 -5.22
C GLY A 82 -9.52 12.79 -4.54
N ASN A 83 -8.44 12.89 -3.75
CA ASN A 83 -8.02 14.11 -3.05
C ASN A 83 -7.23 15.07 -3.95
N PHE A 84 -7.71 15.28 -5.18
CA PHE A 84 -6.98 16.10 -6.14
C PHE A 84 -6.89 17.56 -5.66
N PRO A 85 -5.71 18.21 -5.70
CA PRO A 85 -5.48 19.51 -5.05
C PRO A 85 -6.44 20.62 -5.50
N LEU A 86 -6.92 20.56 -6.74
CA LEU A 86 -7.80 21.56 -7.33
C LEU A 86 -9.29 21.31 -7.06
N CYS A 87 -9.70 20.04 -6.94
CA CYS A 87 -11.08 19.65 -6.64
C CYS A 87 -11.14 18.18 -6.21
N LYS A 88 -12.06 17.84 -5.31
CA LYS A 88 -12.35 16.42 -5.06
C LYS A 88 -13.02 15.82 -6.29
N SER A 89 -12.54 14.66 -6.74
CA SER A 89 -13.10 13.96 -7.90
C SER A 89 -13.47 12.54 -7.55
N LEU A 90 -14.76 12.23 -7.61
CA LEU A 90 -15.27 10.86 -7.44
C LEU A 90 -14.83 9.94 -8.58
N GLU A 91 -14.59 10.50 -9.77
CA GLU A 91 -14.08 9.76 -10.93
C GLU A 91 -12.61 9.35 -10.78
N ARG A 92 -11.90 9.92 -9.80
CA ARG A 92 -10.50 9.61 -9.45
C ARG A 92 -10.37 9.03 -8.03
N ASP A 93 -11.46 8.60 -7.41
CA ASP A 93 -11.42 8.03 -6.06
C ASP A 93 -11.42 6.50 -6.06
N PHE A 94 -10.35 5.91 -6.60
CA PHE A 94 -10.23 4.46 -6.79
C PHE A 94 -9.89 3.74 -5.48
N GLU A 95 -9.10 4.38 -4.63
CA GLU A 95 -8.79 3.87 -3.29
C GLU A 95 -10.06 3.60 -2.47
N SER A 96 -11.11 4.41 -2.60
CA SER A 96 -12.38 4.18 -1.91
C SER A 96 -13.12 2.92 -2.38
N TYR A 97 -12.93 2.49 -3.62
CA TYR A 97 -13.50 1.22 -4.10
C TYR A 97 -12.68 0.03 -3.61
N VAL A 98 -11.35 0.18 -3.60
CA VAL A 98 -10.42 -0.85 -3.12
C VAL A 98 -10.56 -1.04 -1.60
N SER A 99 -10.80 0.03 -0.85
CA SER A 99 -10.99 0.00 0.61
C SER A 99 -12.12 -0.94 1.04
N ASP A 100 -13.16 -1.07 0.21
CA ASP A 100 -14.31 -1.93 0.50
C ASP A 100 -13.96 -3.43 0.46
N VAL A 101 -12.84 -3.81 -0.15
CA VAL A 101 -12.49 -5.21 -0.46
C VAL A 101 -11.08 -5.62 -0.04
N CYS A 102 -10.20 -4.67 0.27
CA CYS A 102 -8.83 -4.96 0.70
C CYS A 102 -8.77 -5.61 2.09
N GLY A 103 -9.76 -5.37 2.96
CA GLY A 103 -9.76 -5.82 4.35
C GLY A 103 -8.58 -5.26 5.14
N LYS A 104 -8.35 -5.80 6.35
CA LYS A 104 -7.24 -5.38 7.22
C LYS A 104 -5.87 -5.72 6.60
N ILE A 105 -4.97 -4.75 6.64
CA ILE A 105 -3.63 -4.78 6.06
C ILE A 105 -2.60 -4.69 7.18
N THR A 106 -1.52 -5.47 7.12
CA THR A 106 -0.39 -5.31 8.05
C THR A 106 0.60 -4.28 7.53
N VAL A 107 1.08 -4.48 6.30
CA VAL A 107 2.01 -3.56 5.64
C VAL A 107 1.39 -3.04 4.36
N MET A 108 1.33 -1.72 4.23
CA MET A 108 0.83 -1.02 3.06
C MET A 108 1.98 -0.34 2.33
N LYS A 109 2.21 -0.68 1.06
CA LYS A 109 2.84 0.29 0.15
C LYS A 109 1.83 1.41 -0.06
N CYS A 110 2.19 2.63 0.30
CA CYS A 110 1.35 3.79 0.03
C CYS A 110 1.17 3.94 -1.47
N ASP A 111 -0.08 4.07 -1.91
CA ASP A 111 -0.38 4.30 -3.31
C ASP A 111 0.18 5.66 -3.74
N HIS A 112 0.63 5.71 -4.99
CA HIS A 112 1.15 6.91 -5.66
C HIS A 112 2.21 7.65 -4.85
N HIS A 113 3.13 6.90 -4.21
CA HIS A 113 4.20 7.46 -3.37
C HIS A 113 3.71 8.35 -2.21
N ALA A 114 2.46 8.16 -1.78
CA ALA A 114 1.73 9.07 -0.91
C ALA A 114 1.66 10.51 -1.47
N ALA A 115 1.31 10.60 -2.76
CA ALA A 115 0.92 11.82 -3.46
C ALA A 115 -0.28 12.49 -2.78
N THR A 116 -0.51 13.77 -3.10
CA THR A 116 -1.59 14.56 -2.48
C THR A 116 -2.97 13.94 -2.69
N ASP A 117 -3.18 13.32 -3.85
CA ASP A 117 -4.44 12.69 -4.25
C ASP A 117 -4.64 11.27 -3.70
N ALA A 118 -3.59 10.66 -3.13
CA ALA A 118 -3.59 9.29 -2.65
C ALA A 118 -3.63 9.19 -1.11
N VAL A 119 -3.68 7.94 -0.66
CA VAL A 119 -3.82 7.46 0.71
C VAL A 119 -4.96 8.20 1.42
N ASN A 120 -6.16 8.06 0.87
CA ASN A 120 -7.35 8.70 1.37
C ASN A 120 -7.79 8.12 2.72
N MET A 121 -8.64 8.87 3.41
CA MET A 121 -9.11 8.51 4.75
C MET A 121 -9.90 7.21 4.79
N LYS A 122 -10.68 6.91 3.74
CA LYS A 122 -11.50 5.70 3.68
C LYS A 122 -10.61 4.46 3.61
N LEU A 123 -9.55 4.51 2.81
CA LEU A 123 -8.54 3.47 2.71
C LEU A 123 -7.81 3.27 4.04
N ILE A 124 -7.32 4.35 4.66
CA ILE A 124 -6.65 4.27 5.97
C ILE A 124 -7.56 3.60 7.01
N ALA A 125 -8.81 4.02 7.12
CA ALA A 125 -9.75 3.48 8.10
C ALA A 125 -10.12 2.01 7.85
N ALA A 126 -10.37 1.63 6.59
CA ALA A 126 -10.77 0.28 6.23
C ALA A 126 -9.59 -0.71 6.33
N ALA A 127 -8.42 -0.31 5.79
CA ALA A 127 -7.22 -1.14 5.76
C ALA A 127 -6.54 -1.21 7.13
N ASP A 128 -6.60 -0.13 7.92
CA ASP A 128 -6.00 -0.02 9.25
C ASP A 128 -4.56 -0.55 9.31
N PRO A 129 -3.68 -0.12 8.37
CA PRO A 129 -2.34 -0.67 8.24
C PRO A 129 -1.52 -0.42 9.50
N GLU A 130 -0.70 -1.37 9.95
CA GLU A 130 0.26 -1.13 11.05
C GLU A 130 1.53 -0.46 10.56
N VAL A 131 1.86 -0.66 9.28
CA VAL A 131 3.07 -0.11 8.66
C VAL A 131 2.72 0.53 7.34
N PHE A 132 3.23 1.74 7.14
CA PHE A 132 3.25 2.44 5.87
C PHE A 132 4.67 2.42 5.29
N ILE A 133 4.78 1.96 4.04
CA ILE A 133 5.99 2.01 3.24
C ILE A 133 5.78 3.01 2.10
N ILE A 134 6.66 3.99 2.01
CA ILE A 134 6.62 5.05 1.00
C ILE A 134 7.83 4.89 0.08
N PRO A 135 7.64 4.36 -1.14
CA PRO A 135 8.68 4.38 -2.16
C PRO A 135 8.86 5.82 -2.66
N ALA A 136 9.77 6.59 -2.08
CA ALA A 136 10.04 7.95 -2.51
C ALA A 136 11.07 7.96 -3.65
N CYS A 137 10.69 8.57 -4.77
CA CYS A 137 11.50 8.71 -5.99
C CYS A 137 11.63 10.17 -6.46
N HIS A 138 10.97 11.12 -5.78
CA HIS A 138 10.98 12.53 -6.11
C HIS A 138 11.09 13.37 -4.82
N ARG A 139 11.52 14.64 -4.93
CA ARG A 139 11.62 15.56 -3.77
C ARG A 139 10.27 15.83 -3.10
N GLU A 140 9.17 15.66 -3.82
CA GLU A 140 7.82 15.88 -3.29
C GLU A 140 7.22 14.61 -2.66
N HIS A 141 7.90 13.46 -2.73
CA HIS A 141 7.38 12.18 -2.22
C HIS A 141 7.93 11.87 -0.83
N PRO A 142 7.08 11.68 0.20
CA PRO A 142 5.63 11.90 0.21
C PRO A 142 5.24 13.38 0.32
N TYR A 143 4.01 13.69 -0.08
CA TYR A 143 3.49 15.05 0.03
C TYR A 143 3.07 15.37 1.45
N LYS A 144 3.25 16.64 1.84
CA LYS A 144 2.92 17.14 3.19
C LYS A 144 1.47 16.88 3.60
N ALA A 145 0.52 17.13 2.71
CA ALA A 145 -0.90 16.94 2.99
C ALA A 145 -1.24 15.47 3.33
N THR A 146 -0.62 14.54 2.59
CA THR A 146 -0.82 13.10 2.80
C THR A 146 -0.12 12.63 4.06
N MET A 147 1.09 13.12 4.36
CA MET A 147 1.75 12.84 5.62
C MET A 147 0.95 13.34 6.82
N VAL A 148 0.44 14.58 6.81
CA VAL A 148 -0.41 15.11 7.89
C VAL A 148 -1.61 14.19 8.14
N ARG A 149 -2.29 13.77 7.08
CA ARG A 149 -3.43 12.84 7.15
C ARG A 149 -3.02 11.50 7.74
N MET A 150 -1.93 10.89 7.26
CA MET A 150 -1.48 9.59 7.75
C MET A 150 -0.92 9.66 9.18
N THR A 151 -0.45 10.82 9.65
CA THR A 151 0.07 11.00 11.02
C THR A 151 -0.95 11.54 12.01
N ASP A 152 -2.16 11.85 11.54
CA ASP A 152 -3.21 12.44 12.37
C ASP A 152 -3.56 11.52 13.55
N PRO A 153 -3.54 12.00 14.81
CA PRO A 153 -3.80 11.17 15.98
C PRO A 153 -5.18 10.52 16.00
N LEU A 154 -6.21 11.15 15.40
CA LEU A 154 -7.55 10.57 15.31
C LEU A 154 -7.59 9.39 14.33
N CYS A 155 -6.64 9.34 13.40
CA CYS A 155 -6.49 8.25 12.43
C CYS A 155 -5.54 7.15 12.94
N ASN A 156 -4.61 7.52 13.83
CA ASN A 156 -3.54 6.66 14.30
C ASN A 156 -3.69 6.18 15.74
N TYR A 157 -4.81 6.44 16.40
CA TYR A 157 -5.01 6.03 17.78
C TYR A 157 -5.24 4.52 17.91
N PRO A 158 -4.60 3.84 18.88
CA PRO A 158 -3.43 4.30 19.65
C PRO A 158 -2.16 4.29 18.77
N GLU A 159 -1.27 5.30 18.92
CA GLU A 159 -0.08 5.55 18.08
C GLU A 159 0.82 4.31 17.89
N LYS A 160 0.43 3.44 16.97
CA LYS A 160 1.09 2.15 16.70
C LYS A 160 1.59 2.05 15.26
N LYS A 161 1.36 3.09 14.45
CA LYS A 161 1.68 3.08 13.03
C LYS A 161 3.16 3.38 12.83
N GLU A 162 3.85 2.56 12.06
CA GLU A 162 5.24 2.79 11.68
C GLU A 162 5.36 3.30 10.25
N PHE A 163 6.30 4.23 10.02
CA PHE A 163 6.53 4.84 8.72
C PHE A 163 7.95 4.54 8.23
N TYR A 164 8.04 4.02 7.01
CA TYR A 164 9.29 3.71 6.32
C TYR A 164 9.33 4.39 4.96
N ILE A 165 10.51 4.84 4.54
CA ILE A 165 10.71 5.57 3.29
C ILE A 165 12.00 5.14 2.60
N THR A 166 12.01 5.16 1.26
CA THR A 166 13.19 4.71 0.48
C THR A 166 14.22 5.80 0.18
N SER A 167 13.90 7.08 0.43
CA SER A 167 14.76 8.23 0.09
C SER A 167 14.54 9.39 1.05
N GLU A 168 15.59 10.18 1.31
CA GLU A 168 15.52 11.43 2.08
C GLU A 168 15.20 12.67 1.24
N SER A 169 14.95 12.51 -0.07
CA SER A 169 14.81 13.61 -1.03
C SER A 169 13.74 14.64 -0.65
N SER A 170 12.73 14.25 0.13
CA SER A 170 11.62 15.10 0.58
C SER A 170 11.77 15.70 1.97
N ARG A 171 12.83 15.36 2.71
CA ARG A 171 13.03 15.78 4.10
C ARG A 171 12.92 17.30 4.29
N LYS A 172 13.54 18.06 3.39
CA LYS A 172 13.51 19.53 3.41
C LYS A 172 12.09 20.08 3.24
N ASP A 173 11.34 19.56 2.27
CA ASP A 173 10.01 20.07 1.91
C ASP A 173 8.93 19.61 2.90
N LEU A 174 9.09 18.42 3.48
CA LEU A 174 8.25 17.92 4.58
C LEU A 174 8.45 18.71 5.88
N GLY A 175 9.70 19.04 6.18
CA GLY A 175 10.12 19.60 7.46
C GLY A 175 10.20 18.57 8.59
N GLU A 176 11.04 18.84 9.58
CA GLU A 176 11.37 17.89 10.66
C GLU A 176 10.17 17.45 11.50
N ALA A 177 9.13 18.28 11.59
CA ALA A 177 7.90 17.97 12.33
C ALA A 177 7.18 16.72 11.79
N LEU A 178 7.23 16.49 10.48
CA LEU A 178 6.67 15.29 9.85
C LEU A 178 7.77 14.24 9.61
N TRP A 179 8.99 14.67 9.29
CA TRP A 179 10.10 13.76 9.03
C TRP A 179 10.42 12.84 10.21
N LYS A 180 10.28 13.34 11.45
CA LYS A 180 10.55 12.59 12.69
C LYS A 180 9.77 11.27 12.82
N HIS A 181 8.70 11.07 12.06
CA HIS A 181 7.92 9.83 12.09
C HIS A 181 8.59 8.67 11.35
N PHE A 182 9.54 8.96 10.45
CA PHE A 182 10.21 7.94 9.66
C PHE A 182 11.33 7.23 10.43
N LYS A 183 11.46 5.93 10.17
CA LYS A 183 12.73 5.21 10.37
C LYS A 183 13.78 5.68 9.36
N PRO A 184 15.08 5.35 9.51
CA PRO A 184 16.10 5.72 8.54
C PRO A 184 15.68 5.36 7.10
N ALA A 185 16.01 6.20 6.13
CA ALA A 185 15.67 5.94 4.74
C ALA A 185 16.60 4.88 4.12
N GLY A 186 16.04 4.00 3.28
CA GLY A 186 16.84 3.02 2.54
C GLY A 186 16.03 1.91 1.88
N HIS A 187 16.67 0.79 1.56
CA HIS A 187 15.96 -0.37 1.01
C HIS A 187 15.16 -1.05 2.13
N ILE A 188 13.85 -1.21 1.95
CA ILE A 188 12.97 -1.74 2.99
C ILE A 188 12.72 -3.23 2.73
N VAL A 189 13.04 -4.07 3.72
CA VAL A 189 12.81 -5.51 3.66
C VAL A 189 11.77 -5.90 4.71
N VAL A 190 10.66 -6.47 4.25
CA VAL A 190 9.61 -7.02 5.12
C VAL A 190 9.80 -8.53 5.22
N ARG A 191 10.27 -8.99 6.37
CA ARG A 191 10.43 -10.42 6.66
C ARG A 191 9.19 -10.93 7.39
N VAL A 192 8.55 -11.95 6.83
CA VAL A 192 7.43 -12.65 7.47
C VAL A 192 7.91 -14.03 7.92
N TYR A 193 7.71 -14.34 9.20
CA TYR A 193 8.10 -15.61 9.78
C TYR A 193 7.11 -16.72 9.39
N PRO A 194 7.51 -18.00 9.44
CA PRO A 194 6.63 -19.12 9.08
C PRO A 194 5.29 -19.05 9.82
N GLY A 195 4.19 -19.28 9.09
CA GLY A 195 2.83 -19.21 9.62
C GLY A 195 2.18 -17.84 9.51
N GLY A 196 2.97 -16.76 9.35
CA GLY A 196 2.43 -15.41 9.21
C GLY A 196 2.07 -14.72 10.51
N GLU A 197 2.25 -15.36 11.66
CA GLU A 197 1.91 -14.82 12.98
C GLU A 197 2.89 -13.74 13.46
N ARG A 198 4.05 -13.62 12.80
CA ARG A 198 5.10 -12.65 13.17
C ARG A 198 5.78 -12.07 11.96
N TYR A 199 6.20 -10.82 12.05
CA TYR A 199 6.98 -10.13 11.02
C TYR A 199 8.02 -9.19 11.63
N GLN A 200 8.98 -8.78 10.81
CA GLN A 200 10.04 -7.84 11.17
C GLN A 200 10.45 -7.03 9.93
N ILE A 201 10.79 -5.76 10.13
CA ILE A 201 11.21 -4.87 9.06
C ILE A 201 12.67 -4.47 9.25
N PHE A 202 13.42 -4.51 8.15
CA PHE A 202 14.79 -4.03 8.08
C PHE A 202 14.86 -2.86 7.11
N VAL A 203 15.74 -1.90 7.41
CA VAL A 203 16.20 -0.93 6.42
C VAL A 203 17.66 -1.25 6.12
N LEU A 204 17.97 -1.36 4.85
CA LEU A 204 19.34 -1.54 4.35
C LEU A 204 19.85 -0.23 3.75
N ASP A 205 21.12 0.05 3.94
CA ASP A 205 21.80 1.15 3.27
C ASP A 205 21.75 0.96 1.74
N VAL A 206 21.49 2.06 1.02
CA VAL A 206 21.21 2.01 -0.42
C VAL A 206 22.41 1.64 -1.28
N ARG A 207 23.64 1.74 -0.75
CA ARG A 207 24.89 1.47 -1.46
C ARG A 207 25.51 0.15 -1.06
N THR A 208 25.55 -0.13 0.24
CA THR A 208 26.26 -1.26 0.84
C THR A 208 25.38 -2.48 1.10
N MET A 209 24.05 -2.30 1.08
CA MET A 209 23.07 -3.33 1.45
C MET A 209 23.19 -3.84 2.90
N ASN A 210 23.99 -3.17 3.74
CA ASN A 210 24.09 -3.47 5.16
C ASN A 210 22.83 -3.04 5.89
N VAL A 211 22.43 -3.80 6.91
CA VAL A 211 21.32 -3.43 7.79
C VAL A 211 21.71 -2.19 8.60
N ILE A 212 20.94 -1.11 8.43
CA ILE A 212 21.09 0.15 9.18
C ILE A 212 19.96 0.36 10.20
N TYR A 213 18.88 -0.41 10.08
CA TYR A 213 17.79 -0.45 11.05
C TYR A 213 17.14 -1.83 11.06
N SER A 214 16.71 -2.27 12.24
CA SER A 214 15.90 -3.46 12.45
C SER A 214 14.79 -3.12 13.44
N SER A 215 13.54 -3.38 13.07
CA SER A 215 12.42 -3.33 14.03
C SER A 215 12.54 -4.48 15.04
N SER A 216 11.78 -4.40 16.13
CA SER A 216 11.44 -5.58 16.92
C SER A 216 10.62 -6.57 16.08
N ILE A 217 10.52 -7.81 16.56
CA ILE A 217 9.61 -8.79 15.97
C ILE A 217 8.20 -8.47 16.47
N SER A 218 7.28 -8.18 15.56
CA SER A 218 5.88 -7.88 15.84
C SER A 218 5.01 -9.12 15.64
N GLY A 219 4.00 -9.29 16.49
CA GLY A 219 2.95 -10.31 16.35
C GLY A 219 1.82 -9.87 15.41
N LYS A 220 1.07 -10.84 14.88
CA LYS A 220 -0.17 -10.67 14.11
C LYS A 220 -1.36 -11.24 14.87
#